data_AF-A0A7C1XDQ3-F1
#
_entry.id   AF-A0A7C1XDQ3-F1
#
_cell.length_a   1.000
_cell.length_b   1.000
_cell.length_c   1.000
_cell.angle_alpha   90.00
_cell.angle_beta   90.00
_cell.angle_gamma   90.00
#
_symmetry.space_group_name_H-M   'P 1'
#
loop_
_entity.id
_entity.type
_entity.pdbx_description
1 polymer ?
#
loop_
_entity_poly.entity_id
_entity_poly.type
_entity_poly.pdbx_seq_one_letter_code
_entity_poly.pdbx_strand_id
1 'polypeptide(L)'
;MENLETYRLGQQRELLRLDSREDCTALALALASQARNCLCLFTHDLDPDLYNTPSFIDAARAVAGAHNGGRVRILAHDIDRAVNRGHRLIDLARRLGSPVQIRQTPRSYHHSFLVADEIGVFDRRRADRFEATASFNDPGWASSLVRFFDEVWDQSARSTNAAALNL
;
A
#
# COMPACT_ATOMS: atom_id res chain seq x y z
N MET A 1 16.66 16.17 6.41
CA MET A 1 15.72 15.42 5.57
C MET A 1 16.40 15.19 4.24
N GLU A 2 16.67 13.93 3.88
CA GLU A 2 17.06 13.59 2.51
C GLU A 2 15.96 14.07 1.56
N ASN A 3 16.33 14.71 0.45
CA ASN A 3 15.33 15.19 -0.49
C ASN A 3 14.78 14.00 -1.31
N LEU A 4 13.68 13.42 -0.82
CA LEU A 4 12.95 12.32 -1.45
C LEU A 4 12.48 12.67 -2.88
N GLU A 5 12.40 13.96 -3.24
CA GLU A 5 12.06 14.41 -4.59
C GLU A 5 13.11 14.03 -5.65
N THR A 6 14.32 13.66 -5.24
CA THR A 6 15.39 13.22 -6.16
C THR A 6 15.32 11.71 -6.48
N TYR A 7 14.59 10.94 -5.68
CA TYR A 7 14.45 9.50 -5.87
C TYR A 7 13.47 9.17 -6.99
N ARG A 8 13.85 8.22 -7.84
CA ARG A 8 13.08 7.78 -8.99
C ARG A 8 12.83 6.28 -8.94
N LEU A 9 11.55 5.91 -9.02
CA LEU A 9 11.13 4.51 -9.05
C LEU A 9 11.84 3.78 -10.21
N GLY A 10 12.48 2.65 -9.91
CA GLY A 10 13.26 1.86 -10.86
C GLY A 10 14.67 2.36 -11.14
N GLN A 11 15.14 3.42 -10.49
CA GLN A 11 16.51 3.93 -10.66
C GLN A 11 17.40 3.61 -9.45
N GLN A 12 17.18 4.25 -8.30
CA GLN A 12 18.05 4.13 -7.13
C GLN A 12 17.79 2.84 -6.33
N ARG A 13 18.85 2.04 -6.13
CA ARG A 13 18.84 0.79 -5.34
C ARG A 13 19.25 0.97 -3.88
N GLU A 14 19.41 2.23 -3.45
CA GLU A 14 19.82 2.57 -2.10
C GLU A 14 18.78 2.13 -1.07
N LEU A 15 19.24 1.56 0.04
CA LEU A 15 18.39 1.20 1.16
C LEU A 15 18.25 2.40 2.10
N LEU A 16 17.09 3.03 2.07
CA LEU A 16 16.73 4.14 2.95
C LEU A 16 16.23 3.60 4.29
N ARG A 17 16.56 4.30 5.37
CA ARG A 17 16.03 4.05 6.71
C ARG A 17 15.32 5.30 7.19
N LEU A 18 14.08 5.13 7.64
CA LEU A 18 13.23 6.20 8.15
C LEU A 18 12.85 5.85 9.57
N ASP A 19 12.74 6.84 10.43
CA ASP A 19 12.34 6.68 11.83
C ASP A 19 11.26 7.70 12.26
N SER A 20 10.82 8.55 11.33
CA SER A 20 9.83 9.59 11.56
C SER A 20 8.55 9.37 10.76
N ARG A 21 7.45 9.88 11.31
CA ARG A 21 6.14 9.88 10.65
C ARG A 21 6.18 10.65 9.34
N GLU A 22 6.77 11.83 9.35
CA GLU A 22 6.83 12.73 8.21
C GLU A 22 7.58 12.08 7.04
N ASP A 23 8.72 11.46 7.31
CA ASP A 23 9.52 10.76 6.30
C ASP A 23 8.77 9.54 5.74
N CYS A 24 8.08 8.77 6.59
CA CYS A 24 7.25 7.65 6.16
C CYS A 24 6.09 8.12 5.24
N THR A 25 5.39 9.18 5.62
CA THR A 25 4.28 9.74 4.81
C THR A 25 4.80 10.26 3.47
N ALA A 26 5.92 11.00 3.49
CA ALA A 26 6.53 11.55 2.28
C ALA A 26 7.03 10.44 1.34
N LEU A 27 7.68 9.41 1.88
CA LEU A 27 8.18 8.29 1.09
C LEU A 27 7.05 7.44 0.49
N ALA A 28 6.02 7.12 1.27
CA ALA A 28 4.85 6.40 0.76
C ALA A 28 4.20 7.14 -0.42
N LEU A 29 4.04 8.46 -0.31
CA LEU A 29 3.53 9.30 -1.39
C LEU A 29 4.49 9.34 -2.60
N ALA A 30 5.80 9.43 -2.36
CA ALA A 30 6.81 9.46 -3.42
C ALA A 30 6.81 8.16 -4.25
N LEU A 31 6.62 7.00 -3.61
CA LEU A 31 6.45 5.73 -4.32
C LEU A 31 5.12 5.67 -5.07
N ALA A 32 4.01 6.00 -4.40
CA ALA A 32 2.67 5.88 -4.98
C ALA A 32 2.46 6.80 -6.20
N SER A 33 2.99 8.03 -6.15
CA SER A 33 2.87 9.01 -7.25
C SER A 33 3.67 8.64 -8.50
N GLN A 34 4.73 7.84 -8.33
CA GLN A 34 5.59 7.39 -9.41
C GLN A 34 5.15 6.06 -10.03
N ALA A 35 4.32 5.29 -9.33
CA ALA A 35 3.78 4.04 -9.84
C ALA A 35 2.94 4.25 -11.12
N ARG A 36 2.96 3.24 -12.00
CA ARG A 36 2.30 3.25 -13.32
C ARG A 36 1.50 2.00 -13.61
N ASN A 37 1.70 0.92 -12.86
CA ASN A 37 1.13 -0.39 -13.13
C ASN A 37 0.39 -0.96 -11.92
N CYS A 38 1.02 -0.95 -10.74
CA CYS A 38 0.42 -1.55 -9.57
C CYS A 38 0.85 -0.92 -8.24
N LEU A 39 -0.08 -0.95 -7.28
CA LEU A 39 0.18 -0.71 -5.87
C LEU A 39 -0.35 -1.89 -5.06
N CYS A 40 0.49 -2.47 -4.22
CA CYS A 40 0.09 -3.47 -3.24
C CYS A 40 0.34 -2.91 -1.83
N LEU A 41 -0.72 -2.76 -1.04
CA LEU A 41 -0.66 -2.24 0.32
C LEU A 41 -1.03 -3.35 1.30
N PHE A 42 -0.15 -3.64 2.24
CA PHE A 42 -0.41 -4.54 3.35
C PHE A 42 -0.35 -3.75 4.64
N THR A 43 -1.45 -3.68 5.38
CA THR A 43 -1.62 -2.71 6.48
C THR A 43 -2.39 -3.34 7.64
N HIS A 44 -2.32 -2.72 8.81
CA HIS A 44 -3.19 -3.11 9.92
C HIS A 44 -4.61 -2.56 9.74
N ASP A 45 -4.76 -1.23 9.65
CA ASP A 45 -6.04 -0.52 9.61
C ASP A 45 -6.09 0.55 8.51
N LEU A 46 -5.45 0.28 7.36
CA LEU A 46 -5.20 1.23 6.28
C LEU A 46 -4.31 2.43 6.65
N ASP A 47 -3.65 2.42 7.81
CA ASP A 47 -2.63 3.41 8.19
C ASP A 47 -3.03 4.85 7.82
N PRO A 48 -4.05 5.43 8.47
CA PRO A 48 -4.65 6.69 8.03
C PRO A 48 -3.66 7.86 7.96
N ASP A 49 -2.61 7.82 8.78
CA ASP A 49 -1.54 8.83 8.78
C ASP A 49 -0.71 8.85 7.49
N LEU A 50 -0.66 7.72 6.78
CA LEU A 50 0.08 7.56 5.52
C LEU A 50 -0.85 7.68 4.32
N TYR A 51 -2.00 6.98 4.36
CA TYR A 51 -2.79 6.72 3.16
C TYR A 51 -4.13 7.49 3.10
N ASN A 52 -4.51 8.23 4.15
CA ASN A 52 -5.76 9.00 4.18
C ASN A 52 -5.60 10.48 3.78
N THR A 53 -4.56 10.81 3.02
CA THR A 53 -4.29 12.17 2.52
C THR A 53 -4.81 12.35 1.10
N PRO A 54 -5.30 13.54 0.70
CA PRO A 54 -5.75 13.78 -0.66
C PRO A 54 -4.71 13.40 -1.73
N SER A 55 -3.44 13.76 -1.49
CA SER A 55 -2.33 13.48 -2.41
C SER A 55 -2.09 11.98 -2.63
N PHE A 56 -2.18 11.17 -1.55
CA PHE A 56 -2.03 9.72 -1.69
C PHE A 56 -3.21 9.10 -2.44
N ILE A 57 -4.44 9.58 -2.18
CA ILE A 57 -5.64 9.11 -2.88
C ILE A 57 -5.60 9.46 -4.36
N ASP A 58 -5.09 10.64 -4.72
CA ASP A 58 -4.89 11.03 -6.11
C ASP A 58 -3.85 10.14 -6.81
N ALA A 59 -2.74 9.82 -6.13
CA ALA A 59 -1.75 8.88 -6.63
C ALA A 59 -2.34 7.48 -6.85
N ALA A 60 -3.06 6.93 -5.87
CA ALA A 60 -3.73 5.63 -5.99
C ALA A 60 -4.77 5.62 -7.11
N ARG A 61 -5.55 6.70 -7.25
CA ARG A 61 -6.50 6.89 -8.35
C ARG A 61 -5.81 6.90 -9.71
N ALA A 62 -4.67 7.59 -9.83
CA ALA A 62 -3.91 7.64 -11.07
C ALA A 62 -3.41 6.26 -11.50
N VAL A 63 -2.93 5.44 -10.55
CA VAL A 63 -2.55 4.05 -10.82
C VAL A 63 -3.75 3.21 -11.29
N ALA A 64 -4.86 3.30 -10.58
CA ALA A 64 -6.09 2.57 -10.92
C ALA A 64 -6.68 2.97 -12.29
N GLY A 65 -6.43 4.21 -12.74
CA GLY A 65 -6.86 4.75 -14.03
C GLY A 65 -5.82 4.62 -15.15
N ALA A 66 -4.68 3.96 -14.91
CA ALA A 66 -3.62 3.85 -15.91
C ALA A 66 -4.10 3.07 -17.16
N HIS A 67 -3.67 3.52 -18.35
CA HIS A 67 -4.12 2.99 -19.64
C HIS A 67 -3.88 1.48 -19.84
N ASN A 68 -2.95 0.90 -19.09
CA ASN A 68 -2.61 -0.53 -19.11
C ASN A 68 -3.45 -1.37 -18.13
N GLY A 69 -4.49 -0.81 -17.51
CA GLY A 69 -5.33 -1.51 -16.55
C GLY A 69 -4.64 -1.67 -15.18
N GLY A 70 -4.03 -0.58 -14.71
CA GLY A 70 -3.33 -0.55 -13.44
C GLY A 70 -4.23 -0.92 -12.25
N ARG A 71 -3.60 -1.46 -11.19
CA ARG A 71 -4.34 -2.07 -10.07
C ARG A 71 -3.83 -1.59 -8.73
N VAL A 72 -4.76 -1.30 -7.84
CA VAL A 72 -4.49 -1.06 -6.42
C VAL A 72 -5.12 -2.20 -5.63
N ARG A 73 -4.30 -2.97 -4.93
CA ARG A 73 -4.74 -4.07 -4.08
C ARG A 73 -4.32 -3.81 -2.65
N ILE A 74 -5.26 -3.94 -1.72
CA ILE A 74 -5.05 -3.57 -0.33
C ILE A 74 -5.50 -4.70 0.58
N LEU A 75 -4.60 -5.22 1.40
CA LEU A 75 -4.92 -6.09 2.53
C LEU A 75 -4.86 -5.26 3.81
N ALA A 76 -5.93 -5.34 4.59
CA ALA A 76 -6.00 -4.77 5.92
C ALA A 76 -6.49 -5.82 6.91
N HIS A 77 -5.98 -5.78 8.14
CA HIS A 77 -6.43 -6.70 9.18
C HIS A 77 -7.74 -6.23 9.82
N ASP A 78 -7.82 -4.96 10.19
CA ASP A 78 -8.96 -4.32 10.83
C ASP A 78 -9.58 -3.30 9.87
N ILE A 79 -10.39 -3.80 8.94
CA ILE A 79 -11.13 -2.94 7.99
C ILE A 79 -12.22 -2.17 8.70
N ASP A 80 -12.89 -2.76 9.69
CA ASP A 80 -14.00 -2.13 10.41
C ASP A 80 -13.57 -0.81 11.05
N ARG A 81 -12.38 -0.77 11.66
CA ARG A 81 -11.80 0.48 12.19
C ARG A 81 -11.61 1.54 11.11
N ALA A 82 -11.16 1.14 9.93
CA ALA A 82 -10.94 2.06 8.81
C ALA A 82 -12.27 2.56 8.19
N VAL A 83 -13.28 1.69 8.10
CA VAL A 83 -14.64 2.04 7.66
C VAL A 83 -15.26 3.06 8.61
N ASN A 84 -15.23 2.78 9.92
CA ASN A 84 -15.80 3.66 10.94
C ASN A 84 -15.15 5.05 10.97
N ARG A 85 -13.90 5.16 10.50
CA ARG A 85 -13.15 6.42 10.40
C ARG A 85 -13.34 7.14 9.06
N GLY A 86 -14.06 6.56 8.10
CA GLY A 86 -14.25 7.14 6.77
C GLY A 86 -12.93 7.22 5.98
N HIS A 87 -12.17 6.12 5.93
CA HIS A 87 -10.90 6.10 5.20
C HIS A 87 -11.12 6.27 3.69
N ARG A 88 -10.47 7.26 3.06
CA ARG A 88 -10.71 7.63 1.64
C ARG A 88 -10.38 6.53 0.63
N LEU A 89 -9.46 5.61 0.96
CA LEU A 89 -9.20 4.42 0.11
C LEU A 89 -10.44 3.51 -0.01
N ILE A 90 -11.28 3.46 1.02
CA ILE A 90 -12.53 2.70 1.01
C ILE A 90 -13.49 3.35 0.01
N ASP A 91 -13.65 4.67 0.07
CA ASP A 91 -14.47 5.41 -0.89
C ASP A 91 -13.95 5.27 -2.32
N LEU A 92 -12.63 5.27 -2.49
CA LEU A 92 -11.99 5.06 -3.79
C LEU A 92 -12.30 3.66 -4.34
N ALA A 93 -12.20 2.62 -3.50
CA ALA A 93 -12.54 1.24 -3.86
C ALA A 93 -14.00 1.11 -4.28
N ARG A 94 -14.93 1.69 -3.50
CA ARG A 94 -16.37 1.71 -3.84
C ARG A 94 -16.65 2.36 -5.18
N ARG A 95 -15.98 3.49 -5.46
CA ARG A 95 -16.22 4.26 -6.68
C ARG A 95 -15.65 3.61 -7.94
N LEU A 96 -14.45 3.03 -7.83
CA LEU A 96 -13.74 2.49 -8.99
C LEU A 96 -13.99 0.98 -9.21
N GLY A 97 -14.35 0.25 -8.17
CA GLY A 97 -14.64 -1.19 -8.25
C GLY A 97 -13.37 -2.01 -8.52
N SER A 98 -13.40 -2.84 -9.57
CA SER A 98 -12.35 -3.86 -9.82
C SER A 98 -10.90 -3.36 -9.89
N PRO A 99 -10.56 -2.13 -10.31
CA PRO A 99 -9.19 -1.62 -10.30
C PRO A 99 -8.66 -1.31 -8.90
N VAL A 100 -9.52 -1.16 -7.88
CA VAL A 100 -9.16 -0.86 -6.51
C VAL A 100 -9.86 -1.83 -5.57
N GLN A 101 -9.14 -2.85 -5.10
CA GLN A 101 -9.72 -3.91 -4.27
C GLN A 101 -9.15 -3.85 -2.85
N ILE A 102 -10.02 -3.97 -1.86
CA ILE A 102 -9.67 -4.08 -0.46
C ILE A 102 -10.18 -5.42 0.08
N ARG A 103 -9.33 -6.15 0.80
CA ARG A 103 -9.68 -7.43 1.45
C ARG A 103 -9.22 -7.45 2.89
N GLN A 104 -10.02 -8.11 3.74
CA GLN A 104 -9.64 -8.33 5.13
C GLN A 104 -8.79 -9.58 5.24
N THR A 105 -7.62 -9.49 5.86
CA THR A 105 -6.84 -10.68 6.22
C THR A 105 -7.37 -11.29 7.52
N PRO A 106 -7.57 -12.62 7.60
CA PRO A 106 -8.05 -13.31 8.80
C PRO A 106 -7.02 -13.32 9.94
N ARG A 107 -5.74 -13.09 9.62
CA ARG A 107 -4.64 -13.12 10.59
C ARG A 107 -4.12 -11.71 10.84
N SER A 108 -3.83 -11.41 12.10
CA SER A 108 -3.15 -10.18 12.50
C SER A 108 -1.66 -10.29 12.22
N TYR A 109 -1.10 -9.26 11.59
CA TYR A 109 0.31 -9.13 11.31
C TYR A 109 0.80 -7.80 11.87
N HIS A 110 1.99 -7.79 12.48
CA HIS A 110 2.67 -6.57 12.90
C HIS A 110 3.47 -5.91 11.75
N HIS A 111 3.39 -6.49 10.56
CA HIS A 111 4.11 -6.07 9.37
C HIS A 111 3.19 -5.18 8.52
N SER A 112 3.72 -4.08 8.00
CA SER A 112 3.01 -3.26 7.01
C SER A 112 3.96 -2.83 5.91
N PHE A 113 3.53 -2.91 4.66
CA PHE A 113 4.35 -2.53 3.52
C PHE A 113 3.53 -1.97 2.37
N LEU A 114 4.20 -1.22 1.52
CA LEU A 114 3.74 -0.73 0.22
C LEU A 114 4.74 -1.21 -0.84
N VAL A 115 4.23 -1.82 -1.90
CA VAL A 115 5.01 -2.12 -3.10
C VAL A 115 4.45 -1.34 -4.27
N ALA A 116 5.33 -0.68 -5.02
CA ALA A 116 5.02 0.08 -6.23
C ALA A 116 5.67 -0.55 -7.45
N ASP A 117 4.86 -0.88 -8.45
CA ASP A 117 5.27 -1.48 -9.74
C ASP A 117 6.18 -2.72 -9.62
N GLU A 118 6.04 -3.48 -8.52
CA GLU A 118 6.89 -4.65 -8.21
C GLU A 118 8.39 -4.35 -8.17
N ILE A 119 8.76 -3.09 -7.93
CA ILE A 119 10.15 -2.61 -7.95
C ILE A 119 10.46 -1.75 -6.73
N GLY A 120 9.58 -0.82 -6.39
CA GLY A 120 9.73 0.04 -5.22
C GLY A 120 9.12 -0.58 -3.98
N VAL A 121 9.81 -0.46 -2.84
CA VAL A 121 9.40 -1.03 -1.57
C VAL A 121 9.47 0.02 -0.47
N PHE A 122 8.43 0.04 0.35
CA PHE A 122 8.41 0.66 1.67
C PHE A 122 7.92 -0.38 2.67
N ASP A 123 8.74 -0.73 3.66
CA ASP A 123 8.49 -1.82 4.60
C ASP A 123 8.68 -1.34 6.05
N ARG A 124 7.60 -1.45 6.83
CA ARG A 124 7.57 -1.29 8.28
C ARG A 124 7.35 -2.65 8.93
N ARG A 125 8.44 -3.27 9.38
CA ARG A 125 8.41 -4.58 10.08
C ARG A 125 7.72 -4.55 11.43
N ARG A 126 7.56 -3.36 12.00
CA ARG A 126 6.80 -3.08 13.23
C ARG A 126 5.87 -1.91 12.96
N ALA A 127 4.62 -2.19 12.62
CA ALA A 127 3.62 -1.21 12.20
C ALA A 127 3.28 -0.17 13.28
N ASP A 128 3.57 -0.45 14.56
CA ASP A 128 3.41 0.45 15.69
C ASP A 128 4.53 1.51 15.79
N ARG A 129 5.57 1.41 14.97
CA ARG A 129 6.69 2.35 14.90
C ARG A 129 6.82 2.95 13.51
N PHE A 130 7.43 4.13 13.45
CA PHE A 130 7.84 4.75 12.18
C PHE A 130 9.23 4.31 11.72
N GLU A 131 9.79 3.27 12.34
CA GLU A 131 10.99 2.58 11.85
C GLU A 131 10.64 1.81 10.56
N ALA A 132 11.11 2.34 9.43
CA ALA A 132 10.87 1.78 8.12
C ALA A 132 12.18 1.62 7.33
N THR A 133 12.15 0.68 6.41
CA THR A 133 13.17 0.51 5.38
C THR A 133 12.54 0.64 4.01
N ALA A 134 13.25 1.25 3.07
CA ALA A 134 12.71 1.45 1.74
C ALA A 134 13.78 1.41 0.65
N SER A 135 13.35 1.13 -0.57
CA SER A 135 14.17 1.23 -1.78
C SER A 135 13.27 1.59 -2.96
N PHE A 136 13.75 2.45 -3.86
CA PHE A 136 13.04 2.78 -5.09
C PHE A 136 13.33 1.78 -6.22
N ASN A 137 14.29 0.87 -6.04
CA ASN A 137 14.67 -0.13 -7.03
C ASN A 137 15.24 -1.40 -6.37
N ASP A 138 14.36 -2.25 -5.86
CA ASP A 138 14.70 -3.58 -5.40
C ASP A 138 13.64 -4.61 -5.84
N PRO A 139 13.70 -5.10 -7.08
CA PRO A 139 12.76 -6.08 -7.60
C PRO A 139 12.78 -7.43 -6.84
N GLY A 140 13.92 -7.79 -6.23
CA GLY A 140 14.05 -9.03 -5.48
C GLY A 140 13.28 -8.97 -4.16
N TRP A 141 13.39 -7.85 -3.46
CA TRP A 141 12.61 -7.61 -2.26
C TRP A 141 11.12 -7.40 -2.57
N ALA A 142 10.81 -6.59 -3.59
CA ALA A 142 9.45 -6.34 -4.02
C ALA A 142 8.72 -7.63 -4.41
N SER A 143 9.33 -8.49 -5.24
CA SER A 143 8.76 -9.78 -5.63
C SER A 143 8.54 -10.72 -4.44
N SER A 144 9.42 -10.69 -3.43
CA SER A 144 9.24 -11.47 -2.20
C SER A 144 8.03 -11.01 -1.39
N LEU A 145 7.82 -9.69 -1.27
CA LEU A 145 6.66 -9.11 -0.59
C LEU A 145 5.37 -9.34 -1.38
N VAL A 146 5.41 -9.20 -2.71
CA VAL A 146 4.25 -9.44 -3.58
C VAL A 146 3.84 -10.91 -3.54
N ARG A 147 4.79 -11.87 -3.54
CA ARG A 147 4.46 -13.29 -3.37
C ARG A 147 3.75 -13.55 -2.05
N PHE A 148 4.27 -13.02 -0.94
CA PHE A 148 3.60 -13.11 0.36
C PHE A 148 2.22 -12.45 0.34
N PHE A 149 2.10 -11.26 -0.26
CA PHE A 149 0.83 -10.56 -0.43
C PHE A 149 -0.19 -11.43 -1.17
N ASP A 150 0.19 -12.02 -2.30
CA ASP A 150 -0.69 -12.85 -3.13
C ASP A 150 -1.15 -14.11 -2.40
N GLU A 151 -0.24 -14.77 -1.64
CA GLU A 151 -0.60 -15.91 -0.80
C GLU A 151 -1.68 -15.56 0.23
N VAL A 152 -1.56 -14.41 0.91
CA VAL A 152 -2.57 -13.95 1.88
C VAL A 152 -3.83 -13.45 1.17
N TRP A 153 -3.69 -12.82 0.01
CA TRP A 153 -4.78 -12.32 -0.82
C TRP A 153 -5.74 -13.44 -1.23
N ASP A 154 -5.17 -14.56 -1.69
CA ASP A 154 -5.92 -15.74 -2.12
C ASP A 154 -6.60 -16.46 -0.96
N GLN A 155 -5.94 -16.53 0.21
CA GLN A 155 -6.54 -17.05 1.43
C GLN A 155 -7.75 -16.20 1.86
N SER A 156 -7.59 -14.88 1.82
CA SER A 156 -8.64 -13.93 2.21
C SER A 156 -9.87 -14.01 1.28
N ALA A 157 -9.66 -14.29 -0.01
CA ALA A 157 -10.75 -14.54 -0.96
C ALA A 157 -11.61 -15.74 -0.56
N ARG A 158 -10.96 -16.81 -0.07
CA ARG A 158 -11.63 -18.07 0.30
C ARG A 158 -12.39 -17.95 1.62
N SER A 159 -11.96 -17.05 2.51
CA SER A 159 -12.59 -16.80 3.81
C SER A 159 -13.73 -15.77 3.76
N THR A 160 -13.81 -14.97 2.70
CA THR A 160 -14.83 -13.91 2.60
C THR A 160 -16.19 -14.51 2.20
N ASN A 161 -17.11 -14.63 3.16
CA ASN A 161 -18.53 -14.70 2.84
C ASN A 161 -19.00 -13.29 2.46
N ALA A 162 -19.61 -13.13 1.28
CA ALA A 162 -19.88 -11.84 0.63
C ALA A 162 -20.68 -10.81 1.48
N ALA A 163 -21.30 -11.24 2.58
CA ALA A 163 -22.07 -10.39 3.48
C ALA A 163 -21.24 -9.47 4.39
N ALA A 164 -19.93 -9.72 4.59
CA ALA A 164 -19.13 -9.00 5.59
C ALA A 164 -18.45 -7.72 5.06
N LEU A 165 -18.36 -7.54 3.75
CA LEU A 165 -17.75 -6.38 3.11
C LEU A 165 -18.76 -5.78 2.14
N ASN A 166 -19.81 -5.13 2.66
CA ASN A 166 -20.66 -4.25 1.83
C ASN A 166 -19.85 -2.98 1.49
N LEU A 167 -18.87 -3.16 0.61
CA LEU A 167 -18.20 -2.12 -0.14
C LEU A 167 -19.04 -1.78 -1.36
#